data_AF-A0A352NEC7-F1
#
_entry.id   AF-A0A352NEC7-F1
#
_cell.length_a   1.000
_cell.length_b   1.000
_cell.length_c   1.000
_cell.angle_alpha   90.00
_cell.angle_beta   90.00
_cell.angle_gamma   90.00
#
_symmetry.space_group_name_H-M   'P 1'
#
loop_
_entity.id
_entity.type
_entity.pdbx_description
1 polymer ?
#
loop_
_entity_poly.entity_id
_entity_poly.type
_entity_poly.pdbx_seq_one_letter_code
_entity_poly.pdbx_strand_id
1 'polypeptide(L)'
;MDNGNHMIIRDDAIRDINFYNQEGAMDDWYSTLSQEVQDMVQPVSDSFDTGQLLPEDIIWDDDESRWMITNLAALNIANDVTEIDPSGSPRAFVLSVADVLRLSGPGRGFPTALERGHGALGWWWTRTPWLPGRAWRVGNRGGFAGPDSIGIANSTGSMRPALIINQGN
;
A
#
# COMPACT_ATOMS: atom_id res chain seq x y z
N MET A 1 14.17 2.67 -7.95
CA MET A 1 14.27 3.70 -6.89
C MET A 1 15.75 4.01 -6.83
N ASP A 2 16.14 5.13 -7.42
CA ASP A 2 17.54 5.48 -7.60
C ASP A 2 17.88 6.68 -6.71
N ASN A 3 19.17 7.02 -6.63
CA ASN A 3 19.68 8.22 -5.96
C ASN A 3 19.51 8.24 -4.41
N GLY A 4 19.69 7.09 -3.75
CA GLY A 4 19.68 7.00 -2.28
C GLY A 4 18.29 7.01 -1.63
N ASN A 5 17.23 6.90 -2.43
CA ASN A 5 15.86 6.87 -1.92
C ASN A 5 15.45 5.46 -1.48
N HIS A 6 14.77 5.37 -0.34
CA HIS A 6 14.29 4.12 0.25
C HIS A 6 12.81 4.23 0.58
N MET A 7 12.03 3.20 0.25
CA MET A 7 10.66 3.07 0.74
C MET A 7 10.65 2.36 2.09
N ILE A 8 10.07 3.01 3.10
CA ILE A 8 9.81 2.43 4.42
C ILE A 8 8.34 2.11 4.51
N ILE A 9 8.01 0.89 4.93
CA ILE A 9 6.65 0.44 5.17
C ILE A 9 6.57 0.12 6.65
N ARG A 10 5.58 0.70 7.34
CA ARG A 10 5.37 0.45 8.76
C ARG A 10 5.15 -1.05 8.99
N ASP A 11 5.73 -1.61 10.04
CA ASP A 11 5.63 -3.04 10.33
C ASP A 11 4.17 -3.49 10.58
N ASP A 12 3.45 -2.76 11.45
CA ASP A 12 2.05 -3.02 11.81
C ASP A 12 1.05 -2.08 11.10
N ALA A 13 -0.19 -2.52 10.97
CA ALA A 13 -1.30 -1.69 10.50
C ALA A 13 -1.78 -0.74 11.60
N ILE A 14 -2.23 0.46 11.21
CA ILE A 14 -3.09 1.30 12.05
C ILE A 14 -4.46 0.65 12.05
N ARG A 15 -4.98 0.30 13.24
CA ARG A 15 -6.23 -0.46 13.45
C ARG A 15 -7.39 0.48 13.76
N ASP A 16 -8.61 -0.04 13.66
CA ASP A 16 -9.85 0.67 14.02
C ASP A 16 -10.10 1.98 13.24
N ILE A 17 -9.51 2.09 12.05
CA ILE A 17 -9.74 3.17 11.09
C ILE A 17 -10.53 2.60 9.91
N ASN A 18 -11.58 3.29 9.47
CA ASN A 18 -12.27 2.93 8.23
C ASN A 18 -11.55 3.55 7.03
N PHE A 19 -11.89 3.09 5.83
CA PHE A 19 -11.21 3.53 4.61
C PHE A 19 -11.40 5.02 4.29
N TYR A 20 -12.56 5.60 4.65
CA TYR A 20 -12.83 7.01 4.40
C TYR A 20 -11.88 7.95 5.16
N ASN A 21 -11.37 7.49 6.30
CA ASN A 21 -10.46 8.24 7.16
C ASN A 21 -8.99 7.93 6.86
N GLN A 22 -8.68 7.30 5.72
CA GLN A 22 -7.33 6.88 5.34
C GLN A 22 -6.33 8.05 5.36
N GLU A 23 -6.66 9.13 4.65
CA GLU A 23 -5.76 10.29 4.50
C GLU A 23 -5.50 10.94 5.86
N GLY A 24 -6.55 11.20 6.64
CA GLY A 24 -6.41 11.73 8.00
C GLY A 24 -5.55 10.84 8.90
N ALA A 25 -5.69 9.50 8.81
CA ALA A 25 -4.85 8.59 9.59
C ALA A 25 -3.37 8.57 9.13
N MET A 26 -3.10 8.80 7.84
CA MET A 26 -1.73 8.94 7.34
C MET A 26 -1.11 10.26 7.83
N ASP A 27 -1.87 11.35 7.78
CA ASP A 27 -1.45 12.67 8.27
C ASP A 27 -1.17 12.64 9.78
N ASP A 28 -2.10 12.07 10.55
CA ASP A 28 -1.95 11.90 12.00
C ASP A 28 -0.69 11.09 12.32
N TRP A 29 -0.49 9.94 11.66
CA TRP A 29 0.70 9.12 11.88
C TRP A 29 2.00 9.85 11.48
N TYR A 30 2.02 10.49 10.32
CA TYR A 30 3.17 11.25 9.84
C TYR A 30 3.57 12.36 10.82
N SER A 31 2.59 13.07 11.39
CA SER A 31 2.82 14.12 12.39
C SER A 31 3.47 13.63 13.69
N THR A 32 3.36 12.33 14.00
CA THR A 32 4.01 11.74 15.19
C THR A 32 5.49 11.42 14.99
N LEU A 33 5.97 11.42 13.75
CA LEU A 33 7.37 11.19 13.44
C LEU A 33 8.22 12.38 13.89
N SER A 34 9.46 12.14 14.27
CA SER A 34 10.36 13.23 14.64
C SER A 34 10.65 14.14 13.45
N GLN A 35 11.01 15.40 13.72
CA GLN A 35 11.29 16.37 12.66
C GLN A 35 12.39 15.86 11.73
N GLU A 36 13.41 15.20 12.27
CA GLU A 36 14.50 14.64 11.48
C GLU A 36 14.00 13.59 10.48
N VAL A 37 13.02 12.77 10.86
CA VAL A 37 12.41 11.81 9.93
C VAL A 37 11.58 12.53 8.88
N GLN A 38 10.78 13.53 9.29
CA GLN A 38 9.96 14.32 8.39
C GLN A 38 10.82 15.03 7.32
N ASP A 39 11.99 15.57 7.71
CA ASP A 39 12.93 16.27 6.82
C ASP A 39 13.56 15.32 5.78
N MET A 40 13.68 14.03 6.08
CA MET A 40 14.16 13.02 5.12
C MET A 40 13.08 12.56 4.13
N VAL A 41 11.79 12.81 4.42
CA VAL A 41 10.69 12.32 3.58
C VAL A 41 10.65 13.05 2.25
N GLN A 42 10.62 12.25 1.18
CA GLN A 42 10.50 12.74 -0.18
C GLN A 42 9.04 13.05 -0.50
N PRO A 43 8.79 14.08 -1.32
CA PRO A 43 7.43 14.41 -1.72
C PRO A 43 6.86 13.34 -2.64
N VAL A 44 5.58 13.04 -2.43
CA VAL A 44 4.76 12.19 -3.30
C VAL A 44 3.51 12.98 -3.71
N SER A 45 2.82 12.53 -4.75
CA SER A 45 1.65 13.25 -5.27
C SER A 45 0.58 13.46 -4.19
N ASP A 46 -0.08 14.62 -4.21
CA ASP A 46 -1.13 14.96 -3.25
C ASP A 46 -2.45 14.21 -3.50
N SER A 47 -2.57 13.58 -4.67
CA SER A 47 -3.70 12.76 -5.08
C SER A 47 -3.25 11.64 -5.99
N PHE A 48 -3.86 10.45 -5.85
CA PHE A 48 -3.57 9.29 -6.69
C PHE A 48 -4.73 9.00 -7.66
N ASP A 49 -4.41 8.73 -8.92
CA ASP A 49 -5.35 8.11 -9.85
C ASP A 49 -5.30 6.59 -9.65
N THR A 50 -6.20 6.09 -8.79
CA THR A 50 -6.13 4.70 -8.33
C THR A 50 -6.67 3.68 -9.33
N GLY A 51 -7.41 4.13 -10.34
CA GLY A 51 -8.25 3.27 -11.16
C GLY A 51 -9.22 2.43 -10.32
N GLN A 52 -9.57 1.25 -10.83
CA GLN A 52 -10.46 0.30 -10.19
C GLN A 52 -10.11 -1.12 -10.66
N LEU A 53 -9.98 -2.07 -9.74
CA LEU A 53 -9.62 -3.45 -10.06
C LEU A 53 -10.75 -4.43 -9.71
N LEU A 54 -11.34 -5.07 -10.72
CA LEU A 54 -12.34 -6.13 -10.52
C LEU A 54 -11.66 -7.52 -10.53
N PRO A 55 -12.11 -8.50 -9.72
CA PRO A 55 -11.53 -9.84 -9.69
C PRO A 55 -11.60 -10.59 -11.01
N GLU A 56 -12.64 -10.36 -11.80
CA GLU A 56 -12.82 -10.96 -13.12
C GLU A 56 -11.77 -10.51 -14.14
N ASP A 57 -11.12 -9.36 -13.90
CA ASP A 57 -10.05 -8.85 -14.75
C ASP A 57 -8.68 -9.45 -14.37
N ILE A 58 -8.57 -10.15 -13.24
CA ILE A 58 -7.28 -10.64 -12.71
C ILE A 58 -6.95 -12.02 -13.25
N ILE A 59 -5.73 -12.15 -13.78
CA ILE A 59 -5.09 -13.44 -14.01
C ILE A 59 -4.05 -13.63 -12.90
N TRP A 60 -4.33 -14.56 -11.99
CA TRP A 60 -3.41 -14.90 -10.91
C TRP A 60 -2.23 -15.74 -11.43
N ASP A 61 -1.11 -15.62 -10.75
CA ASP A 61 -0.05 -16.62 -10.81
C ASP A 61 -0.48 -17.85 -9.97
N ASP A 62 -0.31 -19.05 -10.52
CA ASP A 62 -0.85 -20.29 -9.94
C ASP A 62 0.03 -20.87 -8.82
N ASP A 63 1.22 -20.32 -8.60
CA ASP A 63 2.20 -20.83 -7.64
C ASP A 63 1.81 -20.58 -6.17
N GLU A 64 1.13 -19.45 -5.88
CA GLU A 64 0.69 -19.11 -4.54
C GLU A 64 -0.63 -18.32 -4.54
N SER A 65 -1.55 -18.69 -3.65
CA SER A 65 -2.93 -18.19 -3.68
C SER A 65 -3.01 -16.66 -3.60
N ARG A 66 -3.44 -16.05 -4.72
CA ARG A 66 -3.61 -14.61 -4.87
C ARG A 66 -2.36 -13.79 -4.54
N TRP A 67 -1.19 -14.37 -4.79
CA TRP A 67 0.11 -13.77 -4.50
C TRP A 67 0.50 -12.72 -5.54
N MET A 68 0.48 -13.10 -6.82
CA MET A 68 0.91 -12.27 -7.95
C MET A 68 -0.16 -12.20 -9.03
N ILE A 69 -0.21 -11.08 -9.75
CA ILE A 69 -1.08 -10.84 -10.90
C ILE A 69 -0.21 -10.81 -12.15
N THR A 70 -0.46 -11.70 -13.10
CA THR A 70 0.40 -11.86 -14.30
C THR A 70 0.05 -10.85 -15.40
N ASN A 71 -1.18 -10.34 -15.43
CA ASN A 71 -1.65 -9.40 -16.44
C ASN A 71 -1.66 -7.93 -15.99
N LEU A 72 -0.90 -7.57 -14.94
CA LEU A 72 -0.88 -6.21 -14.36
C LEU A 72 -0.74 -5.11 -15.42
N ALA A 73 0.17 -5.28 -16.39
CA ALA A 73 0.45 -4.28 -17.41
C ALA A 73 -0.75 -3.95 -18.34
N ALA A 74 -1.77 -4.82 -18.39
CA ALA A 74 -2.98 -4.61 -19.17
C ALA A 74 -4.13 -3.97 -18.35
N LEU A 75 -3.95 -3.80 -17.05
CA LEU A 75 -4.97 -3.28 -16.13
C LEU A 75 -4.85 -1.75 -16.00
N ASN A 76 -5.97 -1.07 -15.81
CA ASN A 76 -6.02 0.38 -15.59
C ASN A 76 -5.28 0.84 -14.32
N ILE A 77 -5.08 -0.05 -13.35
CA ILE A 77 -4.35 0.21 -12.10
C ILE A 77 -2.82 0.12 -12.26
N ALA A 78 -2.30 -0.28 -13.43
CA ALA A 78 -0.87 -0.53 -13.64
C ALA A 78 0.02 0.69 -13.31
N ASN A 79 -0.51 1.89 -13.51
CA ASN A 79 0.20 3.16 -13.28
C ASN A 79 -0.06 3.77 -11.91
N ASP A 80 -0.91 3.18 -11.07
CA ASP A 80 -1.10 3.61 -9.67
C ASP A 80 0.11 3.18 -8.83
N VAL A 81 1.31 3.60 -9.20
CA VAL A 81 2.56 3.30 -8.50
C VAL A 81 3.02 4.57 -7.81
N THR A 82 3.36 4.48 -6.52
CA THR A 82 3.88 5.63 -5.78
C THR A 82 5.32 5.89 -6.16
N GLU A 83 5.56 7.08 -6.70
CA GLU A 83 6.87 7.60 -7.05
C GLU A 83 7.09 8.96 -6.38
N ILE A 84 8.35 9.42 -6.40
CA ILE A 84 8.70 10.76 -5.94
C ILE A 84 8.11 11.77 -6.92
N ASP A 85 7.36 12.72 -6.40
CA ASP A 85 6.74 13.80 -7.17
C ASP A 85 7.18 15.14 -6.55
N PRO A 86 8.14 15.85 -7.16
CA PRO A 86 8.60 17.15 -6.67
C PRO A 86 7.51 18.22 -6.61
N SER A 87 6.36 18.02 -7.27
CA SER A 87 5.22 18.93 -7.22
C SER A 87 4.24 18.63 -6.09
N GLY A 88 4.37 17.47 -5.44
CA GLY A 88 3.55 17.07 -4.30
C GLY A 88 4.17 17.44 -2.96
N SER A 89 3.78 16.72 -1.91
CA SER A 89 4.14 17.03 -0.51
C SER A 89 4.87 15.86 0.17
N PRO A 90 5.84 16.12 1.07
CA PRO A 90 6.36 15.10 1.97
C PRO A 90 5.23 14.60 2.89
N ARG A 91 4.86 13.33 2.75
CA ARG A 91 3.73 12.73 3.49
C ARG A 91 3.83 11.21 3.56
N ALA A 92 3.04 10.64 4.48
CA ALA A 92 2.73 9.23 4.46
C ALA A 92 1.64 8.90 3.44
N PHE A 93 1.65 7.67 2.95
CA PHE A 93 0.65 7.15 2.00
C PHE A 93 0.36 5.67 2.26
N VAL A 94 -0.72 5.17 1.66
CA VAL A 94 -1.04 3.74 1.64
C VAL A 94 -0.71 3.17 0.27
N LEU A 95 -0.11 1.98 0.24
CA LEU A 95 0.27 1.29 -0.99
C LEU A 95 -0.97 0.94 -1.85
N SER A 96 -0.83 1.06 -3.16
CA SER A 96 -1.78 0.47 -4.11
C SER A 96 -1.52 -1.02 -4.34
N VAL A 97 -2.42 -1.70 -5.07
CA VAL A 97 -2.15 -3.06 -5.58
C VAL A 97 -0.90 -3.08 -6.47
N ALA A 98 -0.71 -2.07 -7.32
CA ALA A 98 0.45 -2.00 -8.21
C ALA A 98 1.76 -1.80 -7.44
N ASP A 99 1.78 -0.97 -6.39
CA ASP A 99 2.92 -0.84 -5.49
C ASP A 99 3.26 -2.17 -4.83
N VAL A 100 2.26 -2.85 -4.29
CA VAL A 100 2.45 -4.14 -3.63
C VAL A 100 3.06 -5.18 -4.58
N LEU A 101 2.54 -5.27 -5.81
CA LEU A 101 3.07 -6.18 -6.82
C LEU A 101 4.49 -5.81 -7.24
N ARG A 102 4.78 -4.51 -7.42
CA ARG A 102 6.13 -4.02 -7.75
C ARG A 102 7.15 -4.33 -6.65
N LEU A 103 6.72 -4.29 -5.39
CA LEU A 103 7.55 -4.61 -4.23
C LEU A 103 7.66 -6.12 -3.96
N SER A 104 6.93 -6.95 -4.69
CA SER A 104 6.89 -8.39 -4.44
C SER A 104 7.81 -9.19 -5.32
N GLY A 105 8.39 -10.24 -4.74
CA GLY A 105 9.31 -11.18 -5.38
C GLY A 105 10.74 -11.12 -4.82
N PRO A 106 11.60 -12.09 -5.16
CA PRO A 106 12.92 -12.23 -4.58
C PRO A 106 13.77 -10.95 -4.67
N GLY A 107 14.38 -10.56 -3.53
CA GLY A 107 15.23 -9.37 -3.44
C GLY A 107 14.48 -8.03 -3.42
N ARG A 108 13.16 -8.02 -3.22
CA ARG A 108 12.33 -6.82 -3.11
C ARG A 108 11.74 -6.66 -1.69
N GLY A 109 10.92 -5.63 -1.49
CA GLY A 109 10.33 -5.31 -0.18
C GLY A 109 9.46 -6.43 0.42
N PHE A 110 8.87 -7.27 -0.42
CA PHE A 110 8.12 -8.46 -0.04
C PHE A 110 8.66 -9.69 -0.80
N PRO A 111 9.73 -10.35 -0.32
CA PRO A 111 10.32 -11.47 -1.06
C PRO A 111 9.37 -12.66 -1.24
N THR A 112 8.48 -12.89 -0.27
CA THR A 112 7.46 -13.96 -0.26
C THR A 112 6.10 -13.46 0.24
N ALA A 113 5.02 -14.23 0.06
CA ALA A 113 3.71 -13.84 0.59
C ALA A 113 3.69 -13.74 2.11
N LEU A 114 4.36 -14.65 2.81
CA LEU A 114 4.47 -14.60 4.27
C LEU A 114 5.26 -13.39 4.80
N GLU A 115 6.05 -12.72 3.96
CA GLU A 115 6.72 -11.45 4.33
C GLU A 115 5.88 -10.23 3.95
N ARG A 116 4.92 -10.37 3.02
CA ARG A 116 3.93 -9.32 2.70
C ARG A 116 2.87 -9.18 3.79
N GLY A 117 2.52 -10.28 4.44
CA GLY A 117 1.60 -10.32 5.57
C GLY A 117 1.95 -11.41 6.57
N HIS A 118 1.60 -11.24 7.84
CA HIS A 118 1.78 -12.27 8.85
C HIS A 118 0.66 -12.22 9.90
N GLY A 119 0.54 -13.27 10.71
CA GLY A 119 -0.57 -13.46 11.64
C GLY A 119 -0.83 -12.29 12.59
N ALA A 120 0.23 -11.68 13.14
CA ALA A 120 0.12 -10.56 14.07
C ALA A 120 -0.30 -9.24 13.40
N LEU A 121 0.17 -8.99 12.17
CA LEU A 121 -0.26 -7.85 11.35
C LEU A 121 -1.76 -7.94 10.99
N GLY A 122 -2.30 -9.15 10.93
CA GLY A 122 -3.70 -9.37 10.54
C GLY A 122 -3.87 -9.02 9.06
N TRP A 123 -4.54 -7.93 8.74
CA TRP A 123 -4.73 -7.51 7.35
C TRP A 123 -4.61 -6.00 7.17
N TRP A 124 -4.38 -5.57 5.95
CA TRP A 124 -4.30 -4.14 5.63
C TRP A 124 -4.79 -3.84 4.22
N TRP A 125 -5.51 -2.73 4.07
CA TRP A 125 -6.06 -2.24 2.81
C TRP A 125 -4.97 -1.64 1.93
N THR A 126 -5.13 -1.85 0.63
CA THR A 126 -4.50 -1.03 -0.39
C THR A 126 -5.40 0.15 -0.72
N ARG A 127 -4.85 1.28 -1.20
CA ARG A 127 -5.68 2.40 -1.69
C ARG A 127 -6.50 2.06 -2.93
N THR A 128 -6.17 0.98 -3.64
CA THR A 128 -6.84 0.57 -4.88
C THR A 128 -8.28 0.10 -4.61
N PRO A 129 -9.30 0.76 -5.22
CA PRO A 129 -10.69 0.35 -5.11
C PRO A 129 -10.97 -0.99 -5.78
N TRP A 130 -11.98 -1.71 -5.27
CA TRP A 130 -12.62 -2.81 -6.00
C TRP A 130 -13.90 -2.33 -6.67
N LEU A 131 -14.99 -2.13 -5.93
CA LEU A 131 -16.26 -1.59 -6.41
C LEU A 131 -16.60 -0.35 -5.58
N PRO A 132 -17.54 0.51 -5.99
CA PRO A 132 -18.01 1.58 -5.13
C PRO A 132 -18.37 1.02 -3.74
N GLY A 133 -17.74 1.54 -2.68
CA GLY A 133 -17.94 1.06 -1.31
C GLY A 133 -17.07 -0.14 -0.88
N ARG A 134 -16.13 -0.61 -1.72
CA ARG A 134 -15.28 -1.79 -1.47
C ARG A 134 -13.83 -1.56 -1.90
N ALA A 135 -12.88 -2.05 -1.12
CA ALA A 135 -11.44 -1.92 -1.40
C ALA A 135 -10.71 -3.28 -1.33
N TRP A 136 -9.56 -3.34 -2.01
CA TRP A 136 -8.64 -4.48 -1.92
C TRP A 136 -7.82 -4.43 -0.63
N ARG A 137 -7.47 -5.60 -0.11
CA ARG A 137 -6.55 -5.74 1.02
C ARG A 137 -5.53 -6.84 0.78
N VAL A 138 -4.48 -6.83 1.59
CA VAL A 138 -3.57 -7.95 1.80
C VAL A 138 -3.97 -8.65 3.10
N GLY A 139 -4.14 -9.97 3.03
CA GLY A 139 -4.47 -10.80 4.19
C GLY A 139 -3.25 -11.20 5.02
N ASN A 140 -3.49 -11.90 6.13
CA ASN A 140 -2.46 -12.36 7.07
C ASN A 140 -1.50 -13.42 6.51
N ARG A 141 -1.79 -13.94 5.31
CA ARG A 141 -0.93 -14.86 4.54
C ARG A 141 -0.29 -14.18 3.32
N GLY A 142 -0.42 -12.86 3.17
CA GLY A 142 0.15 -12.09 2.07
C GLY A 142 -0.61 -12.11 0.75
N GLY A 143 -1.56 -13.04 0.57
CA GLY A 143 -2.44 -13.02 -0.59
C GLY A 143 -3.37 -11.80 -0.59
N PHE A 144 -3.69 -11.30 -1.77
CA PHE A 144 -4.73 -10.28 -1.93
C PHE A 144 -6.11 -10.88 -1.61
N ALA A 145 -6.95 -10.10 -0.94
CA ALA A 145 -8.30 -10.47 -0.57
C ALA A 145 -9.26 -9.30 -0.75
N GLY A 146 -10.55 -9.63 -0.86
CA GLY A 146 -11.63 -8.67 -0.99
C GLY A 146 -12.97 -9.34 -1.33
N PRO A 147 -14.06 -8.56 -1.42
CA PRO A 147 -14.09 -7.12 -1.14
C PRO A 147 -14.55 -6.90 0.29
N ASP A 148 -13.80 -6.12 1.06
CA ASP A 148 -14.31 -5.63 2.34
C ASP A 148 -15.02 -4.29 2.14
N SER A 149 -16.06 -4.07 2.94
CA SER A 149 -16.78 -2.80 2.92
C SER A 149 -15.90 -1.71 3.53
N ILE A 150 -15.76 -0.61 2.81
CA ILE A 150 -14.87 0.51 3.19
C ILE A 150 -15.33 1.25 4.45
N GLY A 151 -16.58 1.06 4.87
CA GLY A 151 -17.13 1.65 6.10
C GLY A 151 -16.80 0.88 7.38
N ILE A 152 -16.15 -0.28 7.29
CA ILE A 152 -15.82 -1.10 8.47
C ILE A 152 -14.61 -0.51 9.19
N ALA A 153 -14.67 -0.41 10.51
CA ALA A 153 -13.48 -0.25 11.36
C ALA A 153 -13.27 -1.57 12.10
N ASN A 154 -12.03 -2.06 12.16
CA ASN A 154 -11.74 -3.38 12.72
C ASN A 154 -10.44 -3.41 13.52
N SER A 155 -10.45 -4.14 14.63
CA SER A 155 -9.29 -4.29 15.52
C SER A 155 -8.20 -5.22 14.95
N THR A 156 -8.51 -5.96 13.88
CA THR A 156 -7.61 -6.93 13.25
C THR A 156 -6.92 -6.42 11.99
N GLY A 157 -7.24 -5.20 11.53
CA GLY A 157 -6.62 -4.63 10.34
C GLY A 157 -7.26 -3.32 9.87
N SER A 158 -6.48 -2.52 9.15
CA SER A 158 -6.96 -1.34 8.41
C SER A 158 -5.87 -0.81 7.48
N MET A 159 -5.08 0.21 7.82
CA MET A 159 -4.13 0.84 6.88
C MET A 159 -2.68 0.57 7.26
N ARG A 160 -1.81 0.38 6.26
CA ARG A 160 -0.36 0.22 6.49
C ARG A 160 0.39 1.41 5.88
N PRO A 161 0.81 2.39 6.70
CA PRO A 161 1.55 3.56 6.23
C PRO A 161 2.87 3.19 5.56
N ALA A 162 3.23 3.97 4.54
CA ALA A 162 4.52 3.95 3.88
C ALA A 162 5.06 5.38 3.68
N LEU A 163 6.38 5.47 3.53
CA LEU A 163 7.14 6.69 3.24
C LEU A 163 8.17 6.39 2.15
N ILE A 164 8.53 7.40 1.37
CA ILE A 164 9.79 7.40 0.61
C ILE A 164 10.71 8.38 1.33
N ILE A 165 11.92 7.94 1.67
CA ILE A 165 12.92 8.75 2.38
C ILE A 165 14.20 8.86 1.58
N ASN A 166 14.98 9.90 1.85
CA ASN A 166 16.37 10.03 1.43
C ASN A 166 17.23 10.40 2.64
N GLN A 167 18.13 9.51 3.05
CA GLN A 167 19.00 9.72 4.21
C GLN A 167 20.21 10.61 3.92
N GLY A 168 20.45 10.95 2.65
CA GLY A 168 21.53 11.82 2.19
C GLY A 168 21.11 13.28 1.96
N ASN A 169 19.83 13.60 2.18
CA ASN A 169 19.32 14.96 2.20
C ASN A 169 19.51 15.58 3.59
#